data_AF-A0A661RI99-F1
#
_entry.id   AF-A0A661RI99-F1
#
_cell.length_a   1.000
_cell.length_b   1.000
_cell.length_c   1.000
_cell.angle_alpha   90.00
_cell.angle_beta   90.00
_cell.angle_gamma   90.00
#
_symmetry.space_group_name_H-M   'P 1'
#
loop_
_entity.id
_entity.type
_entity.pdbx_description
1 polymer ?
#
loop_
_entity_poly.entity_id
_entity_poly.type
_entity_poly.pdbx_seq_one_letter_code
_entity_poly.pdbx_strand_id
1 'polypeptide(L)'
;MKFAYFPGCKIPFELEAYGLSFEAIMKKLSVQLLTLPFNCCGYPSRNKSLEISVLSSIRNLALAEKQGLDIITPCKCCFGQFKHAIYWWNNHTSLRIKLNAILKEEGLCWSGKTKVKHLLSFLYHDLGPAALNPLITRPFLNQKAVVQYGC
;
A
#
# COMPACT_ATOMS: atom_id res chain seq x y z
N MET A 1 -9.24 -8.86 -10.87
CA MET A 1 -9.28 -7.94 -9.70
C MET A 1 -8.44 -6.69 -10.00
N LYS A 2 -8.77 -5.53 -9.44
CA LYS A 2 -8.04 -4.26 -9.69
C LYS A 2 -7.58 -3.63 -8.39
N PHE A 3 -6.36 -3.12 -8.34
CA PHE A 3 -5.85 -2.31 -7.23
C PHE A 3 -5.15 -1.07 -7.75
N ALA A 4 -5.15 0.00 -6.94
CA ALA A 4 -4.23 1.09 -7.11
C ALA A 4 -2.84 0.67 -6.57
N TYR A 5 -1.84 0.63 -7.44
CA TYR A 5 -0.50 0.20 -7.07
C TYR A 5 0.28 1.34 -6.42
N PHE A 6 0.70 1.13 -5.17
CA PHE A 6 1.58 2.04 -4.44
C PHE A 6 3.00 1.45 -4.34
N PRO A 7 3.94 1.83 -5.22
CA PRO A 7 5.31 1.32 -5.19
C PRO A 7 6.16 1.93 -4.07
N GLY A 8 5.70 3.03 -3.47
CA GLY A 8 6.54 3.83 -2.57
C GLY A 8 7.64 4.56 -3.32
N CYS A 9 8.65 5.03 -2.59
CA CYS A 9 9.75 5.81 -3.18
C CYS A 9 10.96 4.96 -3.56
N LYS A 10 11.33 3.95 -2.77
CA LYS A 10 12.57 3.19 -3.02
C LYS A 10 12.44 2.18 -4.16
N ILE A 11 11.28 1.55 -4.33
CA ILE A 11 11.13 0.45 -5.29
C ILE A 11 11.39 0.90 -6.73
N PRO A 12 10.81 2.02 -7.21
CA PRO A 12 11.02 2.46 -8.58
C PRO A 12 12.46 2.90 -8.89
N PHE A 13 13.22 3.38 -7.89
CA PHE A 13 14.52 4.03 -8.12
C PHE A 13 15.72 3.21 -7.64
N GLU A 14 15.57 2.40 -6.59
CA GLU A 14 16.68 1.65 -5.98
C GLU A 14 16.49 0.12 -6.07
N LEU A 15 15.26 -0.36 -6.27
CA LEU A 15 14.93 -1.79 -6.23
C LEU A 15 14.04 -2.20 -7.42
N GLU A 16 14.40 -1.77 -8.62
CA GLU A 16 13.60 -1.97 -9.84
C GLU A 16 13.25 -3.46 -10.06
N ALA A 17 14.22 -4.36 -9.87
CA ALA A 17 14.01 -5.81 -9.98
C ALA A 17 12.92 -6.33 -9.03
N TYR A 18 12.76 -5.72 -7.85
CA TYR A 18 11.69 -6.06 -6.92
C TYR A 18 10.32 -5.59 -7.42
N GLY A 19 10.25 -4.38 -7.99
CA GLY A 19 9.04 -3.86 -8.64
C GLY A 19 8.59 -4.73 -9.81
N LEU A 20 9.51 -5.07 -10.72
CA LEU A 20 9.23 -5.94 -11.87
C LEU A 20 8.76 -7.33 -11.43
N SER A 21 9.37 -7.90 -10.39
CA SER A 21 8.96 -9.18 -9.83
C SER A 21 7.54 -9.12 -9.24
N PHE A 22 7.22 -8.06 -8.50
CA PHE A 22 5.87 -7.82 -7.98
C PHE A 22 4.86 -7.73 -9.13
N GLU A 23 5.09 -6.90 -10.14
CA GLU A 23 4.18 -6.75 -11.27
C GLU A 23 3.96 -8.05 -12.04
N ALA A 24 5.03 -8.84 -12.25
CA ALA A 24 4.95 -10.15 -12.89
C ALA A 24 4.07 -11.14 -12.08
N ILE A 25 4.22 -11.17 -10.76
CA ILE A 25 3.37 -11.98 -9.87
C ILE A 25 1.92 -11.52 -9.97
N MET A 26 1.66 -10.22 -9.88
CA MET A 26 0.29 -9.69 -9.95
C MET A 26 -0.38 -9.98 -11.30
N LYS A 27 0.37 -9.87 -12.41
CA LYS A 27 -0.10 -10.27 -13.75
C LYS A 27 -0.42 -11.76 -13.83
N LYS A 28 0.43 -12.64 -13.29
CA LYS A 28 0.19 -14.10 -13.25
C LYS A 28 -1.07 -14.45 -12.46
N LEU A 29 -1.38 -13.67 -11.44
CA LEU A 29 -2.58 -13.76 -10.62
C LEU A 29 -3.81 -13.07 -11.23
N SER A 30 -3.73 -12.59 -12.48
CA SER A 30 -4.80 -11.85 -13.16
C SER A 30 -5.30 -10.63 -12.36
N VAL A 31 -4.37 -9.96 -11.68
CA VAL A 31 -4.62 -8.72 -10.94
C VAL A 31 -4.10 -7.54 -11.76
N GLN A 32 -5.00 -6.61 -12.07
CA GLN A 32 -4.67 -5.37 -12.76
C GLN A 32 -4.18 -4.33 -11.76
N LEU A 33 -3.00 -3.76 -12.02
CA LEU A 33 -2.42 -2.67 -11.25
C LEU A 33 -2.67 -1.36 -11.98
N LEU A 34 -3.25 -0.38 -11.29
CA LEU A 34 -3.49 0.96 -11.82
C LEU A 34 -2.57 1.95 -11.11
N THR A 35 -1.93 2.81 -11.89
CA THR A 35 -1.09 3.91 -11.38
C THR A 35 -1.96 5.12 -11.14
N LEU A 36 -1.85 5.69 -9.94
CA LEU A 36 -2.46 6.96 -9.56
C LEU A 36 -1.36 7.98 -9.23
N PRO A 37 -1.65 9.29 -9.26
CA PRO A 37 -0.67 10.34 -8.95
C PRO A 37 -0.40 10.43 -7.44
N PHE A 38 0.13 9.34 -6.88
CA PHE A 38 0.44 9.20 -5.48
C PHE A 38 1.65 10.05 -5.09
N ASN A 39 1.60 10.60 -3.89
CA ASN A 39 2.76 11.19 -3.21
C ASN A 39 3.43 10.15 -2.29
N CYS A 40 4.52 10.55 -1.61
CA CYS A 40 5.16 9.72 -0.58
C CYS A 40 4.17 9.25 0.48
N CYS A 41 4.37 8.07 1.09
CA CYS A 41 3.51 7.58 2.17
C CYS A 41 3.60 8.43 3.45
N GLY A 42 4.63 9.27 3.61
CA GLY A 42 4.84 10.09 4.81
C GLY A 42 5.79 9.46 5.84
N TYR A 43 6.35 8.29 5.57
CA TYR A 43 7.51 7.78 6.30
C TYR A 43 8.82 8.35 5.71
N PRO A 44 9.81 8.77 6.52
CA PRO A 44 9.88 8.75 7.99
C PRO A 44 9.44 10.06 8.66
N SER A 45 8.64 10.90 8.00
CA SER A 45 8.33 12.27 8.42
C SER A 45 7.60 12.42 9.76
N ARG A 46 7.12 11.33 10.37
CA ARG A 46 6.41 11.32 11.67
C ARG A 46 7.11 12.12 12.76
N ASN A 47 8.43 11.94 12.90
CA ASN A 47 9.21 12.57 13.97
C ASN A 47 9.43 14.07 13.73
N LYS A 48 9.20 14.56 12.51
CA LYS A 48 9.30 15.98 12.15
C LYS A 48 7.94 16.66 12.17
N SER A 49 6.94 16.01 11.60
CA SER A 49 5.55 16.47 11.60
C SER A 49 4.61 15.28 11.45
N LEU A 50 3.92 14.96 12.53
CA LEU A 50 2.87 13.95 12.54
C LEU A 50 1.77 14.29 11.54
N GLU A 51 1.35 15.55 11.50
CA GLU A 51 0.29 16.03 10.60
C GLU A 51 0.63 15.79 9.13
N ILE A 52 1.81 16.22 8.68
CA ILE A 52 2.26 16.02 7.29
C ILE A 52 2.38 14.53 6.98
N SER A 53 2.91 13.75 7.92
CA SER A 53 3.02 12.30 7.78
C SER A 53 1.65 11.65 7.57
N VAL A 54 0.65 12.02 8.38
CA VAL A 54 -0.71 11.46 8.27
C VAL A 54 -1.37 11.95 6.99
N LEU A 55 -1.33 13.24 6.69
CA LEU A 55 -1.88 13.83 5.47
C LEU A 55 -1.38 13.13 4.21
N SER A 56 -0.07 12.86 4.14
CA SER A 56 0.56 12.20 3.00
C SER A 56 -0.10 10.84 2.69
N SER A 57 -0.36 10.03 3.73
CA SER A 57 -1.08 8.76 3.58
C SER A 57 -2.55 8.97 3.22
N ILE A 58 -3.26 9.87 3.92
CA ILE A 58 -4.69 10.02 3.72
C ILE A 58 -5.01 10.58 2.33
N ARG A 59 -4.18 11.49 1.81
CA ARG A 59 -4.30 11.99 0.44
C ARG A 59 -4.23 10.86 -0.58
N ASN A 60 -3.28 9.94 -0.42
CA ASN A 60 -3.17 8.76 -1.28
C ASN A 60 -4.41 7.84 -1.14
N LEU A 61 -4.93 7.64 0.07
CA LEU A 61 -6.17 6.88 0.28
C LEU A 61 -7.37 7.55 -0.38
N ALA A 62 -7.48 8.88 -0.32
CA ALA A 62 -8.52 9.66 -0.98
C ALA A 62 -8.45 9.56 -2.51
N LEU A 63 -7.24 9.58 -3.08
CA LEU A 63 -7.02 9.40 -4.52
C LEU A 63 -7.49 8.03 -5.00
N ALA A 64 -7.17 6.98 -4.26
CA ALA A 64 -7.63 5.63 -4.57
C ALA A 64 -9.15 5.48 -4.37
N GLU A 65 -9.72 6.10 -3.34
CA GLU A 65 -11.16 6.08 -3.08
C GLU A 65 -11.95 6.79 -4.18
N LYS A 66 -11.44 7.89 -4.71
CA LYS A 66 -12.03 8.59 -5.86
C LYS A 66 -12.14 7.70 -7.11
N GLN A 67 -11.29 6.69 -7.22
CA GLN A 67 -11.30 5.70 -8.30
C GLN A 67 -12.04 4.41 -7.93
N GLY A 68 -12.59 4.31 -6.71
CA GLY A 68 -13.24 3.10 -6.21
C GLY A 68 -12.27 1.92 -6.03
N LEU A 69 -10.99 2.20 -5.74
CA LEU A 69 -9.94 1.19 -5.63
C LEU A 69 -9.41 1.07 -4.21
N ASP A 70 -9.05 -0.14 -3.83
CA ASP A 70 -8.14 -0.41 -2.73
C ASP A 70 -6.68 -0.18 -3.18
N ILE A 71 -5.81 0.16 -2.23
CA ILE A 71 -4.37 0.28 -2.46
C ILE A 71 -3.69 -1.06 -2.18
N ILE A 72 -2.75 -1.45 -3.05
CA ILE A 72 -1.81 -2.54 -2.77
C ILE A 72 -0.37 -2.04 -2.79
N THR A 73 0.44 -2.52 -1.85
CA THR A 73 1.87 -2.20 -1.80
C THR A 73 2.71 -3.43 -1.41
N PRO A 74 3.86 -3.66 -2.06
CA PRO A 74 4.85 -4.64 -1.62
C PRO A 74 5.80 -4.07 -0.54
N CYS A 75 5.70 -2.78 -0.20
CA CYS A 75 6.57 -2.17 0.80
C CYS A 75 5.94 -2.21 2.21
N LYS A 76 6.60 -2.90 3.15
CA LYS A 76 6.14 -2.98 4.54
C LYS A 76 6.17 -1.64 5.28
N CYS A 77 7.17 -0.80 5.03
CA CYS A 77 7.23 0.56 5.60
C CYS A 77 6.04 1.42 5.14
N CYS A 78 5.71 1.37 3.85
CA CYS A 78 4.55 2.08 3.30
C CYS A 78 3.25 1.54 3.89
N PHE A 79 3.08 0.22 3.94
CA PHE A 79 1.92 -0.42 4.55
C PHE A 79 1.73 0.00 6.02
N GLY A 80 2.77 -0.10 6.85
CA GLY A 80 2.73 0.32 8.25
C GLY A 80 2.42 1.81 8.41
N GLN A 81 2.90 2.64 7.48
CA GLN A 81 2.60 4.06 7.44
C GLN A 81 1.14 4.38 7.11
N PHE A 82 0.54 3.67 6.15
CA PHE A 82 -0.90 3.79 5.92
C PHE A 82 -1.70 3.34 7.14
N LYS A 83 -1.37 2.19 7.75
CA LYS A 83 -2.06 1.69 8.95
C LYS A 83 -1.98 2.68 10.12
N HIS A 84 -0.81 3.28 10.31
CA HIS A 84 -0.61 4.32 11.32
C HIS A 84 -1.46 5.57 11.02
N ALA A 85 -1.45 6.07 9.78
CA ALA A 85 -2.25 7.23 9.41
C ALA A 85 -3.76 6.99 9.58
N ILE A 86 -4.24 5.80 9.21
CA ILE A 86 -5.63 5.37 9.42
C ILE A 86 -5.98 5.37 10.91
N TYR A 87 -5.09 4.84 11.77
CA TYR A 87 -5.29 4.87 13.22
C TYR A 87 -5.42 6.32 13.73
N TRP A 88 -4.51 7.21 13.35
CA TRP A 88 -4.56 8.61 13.78
C TRP A 88 -5.82 9.32 13.28
N TRP A 89 -6.17 9.13 12.01
CA TRP A 89 -7.38 9.69 11.42
C TRP A 89 -8.65 9.27 12.17
N ASN A 90 -8.76 7.99 12.54
CA ASN A 90 -9.94 7.46 13.21
C ASN A 90 -10.03 7.87 14.69
N ASN A 91 -8.90 8.09 15.36
CA ASN A 91 -8.86 8.33 16.81
C ASN A 91 -8.65 9.80 17.19
N HIS A 92 -8.39 10.71 16.24
CA HIS A 92 -8.10 12.12 16.52
C HIS A 92 -8.97 13.06 15.68
N THR A 93 -10.14 13.42 16.21
CA THR A 93 -11.15 14.23 15.51
C THR A 93 -10.61 15.58 15.05
N SER A 94 -9.82 16.28 15.88
CA SER A 94 -9.25 17.59 15.53
C SER A 94 -8.30 17.50 14.33
N LEU A 95 -7.40 16.52 14.36
CA LEU A 95 -6.50 16.22 13.24
C LEU A 95 -7.31 15.90 11.98
N ARG A 96 -8.30 15.01 12.07
CA ARG A 96 -9.16 14.64 10.95
C ARG A 96 -9.88 15.83 10.33
N ILE A 97 -10.43 16.74 11.14
CA ILE A 97 -11.10 17.96 10.65
C ILE A 97 -10.11 18.81 9.85
N LYS A 98 -8.92 19.06 10.40
CA LYS A 98 -7.88 19.85 9.74
C LYS A 98 -7.45 19.22 8.41
N LEU A 99 -7.16 17.92 8.41
CA LEU A 99 -6.73 17.21 7.20
C LEU A 99 -7.84 17.15 6.13
N ASN A 100 -9.10 16.99 6.53
CA ASN A 100 -10.23 17.06 5.58
C ASN A 100 -10.36 18.44 4.93
N ALA A 101 -10.10 19.53 5.66
CA ALA A 101 -10.11 20.87 5.07
C ALA A 101 -9.07 20.98 3.94
N ILE A 102 -7.85 20.48 4.18
CA ILE A 102 -6.77 20.47 3.17
C ILE A 102 -7.15 19.61 1.97
N LEU A 103 -7.66 18.38 2.18
CA LEU A 103 -8.07 17.51 1.08
C LEU A 103 -9.18 18.13 0.23
N LYS A 104 -10.08 18.90 0.84
CA LYS A 104 -11.18 19.57 0.14
C LYS A 104 -10.69 20.62 -0.85
N GLU A 105 -9.58 21.29 -0.56
CA GLU A 105 -8.93 22.23 -1.51
C GLU A 105 -8.48 21.53 -2.80
N GLU A 106 -8.14 20.24 -2.72
CA GLU A 106 -7.79 19.40 -3.87
C GLU A 106 -9.01 18.65 -4.48
N GLY A 107 -10.22 18.90 -3.98
CA GLY A 107 -11.42 18.14 -4.38
C GLY A 107 -11.33 16.65 -4.03
N LEU A 108 -10.64 16.34 -2.93
CA LEU A 108 -10.48 14.98 -2.40
C LEU A 108 -11.25 14.83 -1.09
N CYS A 109 -11.69 13.59 -0.82
CA CYS A 109 -12.29 13.19 0.44
C CYS A 109 -11.96 11.72 0.68
N TRP A 110 -11.72 11.33 1.92
CA TRP A 110 -11.58 9.93 2.31
C TRP A 110 -12.59 9.58 3.38
N SER A 111 -13.57 8.75 3.02
CA SER A 111 -14.65 8.30 3.90
C SER A 111 -14.26 7.07 4.74
N GLY A 112 -13.10 6.48 4.49
CA GLY A 112 -12.65 5.26 5.17
C GLY A 112 -13.00 3.96 4.44
N LYS A 113 -13.51 4.04 3.20
CA LYS A 113 -13.92 2.86 2.43
C LYS A 113 -12.72 2.15 1.80
N THR A 114 -11.80 2.93 1.22
CA THR A 114 -10.57 2.38 0.63
C THR A 114 -9.67 1.79 1.69
N LYS A 115 -9.24 0.54 1.46
CA LYS A 115 -8.30 -0.20 2.29
C LYS A 115 -6.92 -0.22 1.66
N VAL A 116 -5.92 -0.48 2.49
CA VAL A 116 -4.55 -0.77 2.07
C VAL A 116 -4.24 -2.23 2.33
N LYS A 117 -3.65 -2.92 1.36
CA LYS A 117 -3.17 -4.29 1.48
C LYS A 117 -1.66 -4.36 1.25
N HIS A 118 -0.99 -5.15 2.07
CA HIS A 118 0.37 -5.57 1.82
C HIS A 118 0.38 -6.80 0.90
N LEU A 119 1.36 -6.92 0.01
CA LEU A 119 1.52 -8.07 -0.90
C LEU A 119 1.35 -9.41 -0.16
N LEU A 120 2.08 -9.63 0.94
CA LEU A 120 2.02 -10.93 1.63
C LEU A 120 0.64 -11.19 2.26
N SER A 121 -0.01 -10.16 2.82
CA SER A 121 -1.35 -10.29 3.38
C SER A 121 -2.37 -10.59 2.29
N PHE A 122 -2.23 -9.98 1.12
CA PHE A 122 -3.04 -10.27 -0.06
C PHE A 122 -2.85 -11.73 -0.52
N LEU A 123 -1.61 -12.17 -0.72
CA LEU A 123 -1.30 -13.54 -1.13
C LEU A 123 -1.84 -14.58 -0.14
N TYR A 124 -1.74 -14.33 1.16
CA TYR A 124 -2.13 -15.30 2.17
C TYR A 124 -3.62 -15.26 2.51
N HIS A 125 -4.20 -14.09 2.78
CA HIS A 125 -5.58 -13.98 3.27
C HIS A 125 -6.62 -13.94 2.16
N ASP A 126 -6.29 -13.36 0.99
CA ASP A 126 -7.26 -13.21 -0.10
C ASP A 126 -7.21 -14.39 -1.08
N LEU A 127 -6.01 -14.91 -1.36
CA LEU A 127 -5.82 -16.02 -2.30
C LEU A 127 -5.58 -17.35 -1.59
N GLY A 128 -4.68 -17.36 -0.61
CA GLY A 128 -4.33 -18.54 0.16
C GLY A 128 -3.33 -19.47 -0.54
N PRO A 129 -2.58 -20.28 0.23
CA PRO A 129 -1.56 -21.19 -0.32
C PRO A 129 -2.09 -22.18 -1.36
N ALA A 130 -3.32 -22.67 -1.18
CA ALA A 130 -3.94 -23.62 -2.09
C ALA A 130 -4.10 -23.07 -3.51
N ALA A 131 -4.42 -21.77 -3.66
CA ALA A 131 -4.52 -21.11 -4.96
C ALA A 131 -3.14 -20.78 -5.58
N LEU A 132 -2.10 -20.65 -4.74
CA LEU A 132 -0.75 -20.31 -5.19
C LEU A 132 0.06 -21.54 -5.63
N ASN A 133 -0.12 -22.69 -4.97
CA ASN A 133 0.65 -23.90 -5.24
C ASN A 133 0.64 -24.35 -6.72
N PRO A 134 -0.50 -24.37 -7.43
CA PRO A 134 -0.54 -24.77 -8.84
C PRO A 134 0.18 -23.80 -9.79
N LEU A 135 0.48 -22.58 -9.33
CA LEU A 135 1.15 -21.54 -10.14
C LEU A 135 2.68 -21.64 -10.06
N ILE A 136 3.21 -22.49 -9.16
CA ILE A 136 4.64 -22.70 -8.98
C ILE A 136 5.18 -23.55 -10.15
N THR A 137 5.92 -22.91 -11.05
CA THR A 137 6.52 -23.59 -12.20
C THR A 137 7.93 -24.12 -11.94
N ARG A 138 8.67 -23.49 -11.00
CA ARG A 138 10.02 -23.88 -10.62
C ARG A 138 10.13 -23.90 -9.10
N PRO A 139 9.93 -25.06 -8.45
CA PRO A 139 10.10 -25.16 -7.00
C PRO A 139 11.58 -25.01 -6.62
N PHE A 140 11.85 -24.24 -5.57
CA PHE A 140 13.19 -24.15 -4.99
C PHE A 140 13.45 -25.31 -4.04
N LEU A 141 13.57 -26.52 -4.61
CA LEU A 141 13.90 -27.72 -3.85
C LEU A 141 15.31 -27.59 -3.25
N ASN A 142 15.45 -27.94 -1.98
CA ASN A 142 16.71 -27.93 -1.22
C ASN A 142 17.34 -26.55 -0.92
N GLN A 143 16.60 -25.45 -1.14
CA GLN A 143 17.03 -24.12 -0.70
C GLN A 143 16.48 -23.84 0.71
N LYS A 144 17.33 -23.36 1.62
CA LYS A 144 16.89 -22.86 2.93
C LYS A 144 16.67 -21.36 2.84
N ALA A 145 15.46 -20.90 3.14
CA ALA A 145 15.13 -19.49 3.22
C ALA A 145 15.01 -19.06 4.69
N VAL A 146 15.64 -17.93 5.04
CA VAL A 146 15.41 -17.27 6.33
C VAL A 146 14.36 -16.20 6.10
N VAL A 147 13.23 -16.30 6.80
CA VAL A 147 12.13 -15.36 6.66
C VAL A 147 12.36 -14.17 7.58
N GLN A 148 12.66 -13.01 6.98
CA GLN A 148 12.65 -11.73 7.69
C GLN A 148 11.33 -11.01 7.43
N TYR A 149 10.41 -11.09 8.39
CA TYR A 149 9.10 -10.45 8.28
C TYR A 149 9.16 -8.92 8.26
N GLY A 150 10.24 -8.34 8.79
CA GLY A 150 10.31 -6.93 9.17
C GLY A 150 9.51 -6.65 10.45
N CYS A 151 9.65 -5.43 10.98
CA CYS A 151 8.95 -4.97 12.18
C CYS A 151 7.44 -4.79 11.95
#